data_AF-A0A1D6LU20-F1
#
_entry.id   AF-A0A1D6LU20-F1
#
_cell.length_a   1.000
_cell.length_b   1.000
_cell.length_c   1.000
_cell.angle_alpha   90.00
_cell.angle_beta   90.00
_cell.angle_gamma   90.00
#
_symmetry.space_group_name_H-M   'P 1'
#
loop_
_entity.id
_entity.type
_entity.pdbx_description
1 polymer ?
#
loop_
_entity_poly.entity_id
_entity_poly.type
_entity_poly.pdbx_seq_one_letter_code
_entity_poly.pdbx_strand_id
1 'polypeptide(L)'
;MAEADSCLESFELYESESKFYILGTNCNKTIWRLLKIDRMEPSEVNVHEDSTVLSQSDYLDMLKNLDEQHRSTGGVKFVTNCFGIIGFIKFLGPYYMLIITEQRKIGDIFGHMVYQVSKTAMIELSNSTTRPKLINSKDENRYKKLLQTIDLRKDFFFSHSYHIMRSLQKNFNDPQEGWELYDTMFVWNEFLTRGIRDILKTTLWTVALVYGFFKQDKLAICGKDIMLTLIARRSRHYAGTRYLKRGVNEEGRVANDVETEQIVYEDMLGPWQISSVVQNRGSIPLFWSQETSKLNLKPDIILHGKDKNYEATRLHFENLRKRYGNPIIILNLIKTREKRPREIILRREFDRAIKIINSGLPGEDHLRYLHWDLHKNSQSKSTNALQVLLKVAFEALNLTEFFYRQVSPAQRAENSPNLSPTLLC
;
A
#
# COMPACT_ATOMS: atom_id res chain seq x y z
N MET A 1 -14.75 -28.73 1.91
CA MET A 1 -13.68 -28.25 0.98
C MET A 1 -13.62 -26.72 0.98
N ALA A 2 -13.69 -26.10 2.17
CA ALA A 2 -13.75 -24.64 2.37
C ALA A 2 -12.91 -24.17 3.58
N GLU A 3 -12.03 -25.03 4.11
CA GLU A 3 -11.14 -24.73 5.25
C GLU A 3 -9.70 -24.39 4.80
N ALA A 4 -9.48 -24.19 3.50
CA ALA A 4 -8.14 -24.03 2.92
C ALA A 4 -7.62 -22.58 2.90
N ASP A 5 -8.47 -21.57 3.13
CA ASP A 5 -8.14 -20.15 2.98
C ASP A 5 -8.13 -19.39 4.32
N SER A 6 -7.58 -20.04 5.34
CA SER A 6 -7.37 -19.41 6.64
C SER A 6 -6.20 -18.44 6.62
N CYS A 7 -6.47 -17.14 6.81
CA CYS A 7 -5.43 -16.13 6.93
C CYS A 7 -4.47 -16.41 8.12
N LEU A 8 -3.17 -16.28 7.87
CA LEU A 8 -2.12 -16.42 8.89
C LEU A 8 -1.87 -15.06 9.56
N GLU A 9 -1.96 -15.04 10.90
CA GLU A 9 -1.82 -13.81 11.70
C GLU A 9 -0.63 -13.84 12.65
N SER A 10 -0.19 -15.04 13.05
CA SER A 10 0.93 -15.22 13.98
C SER A 10 1.90 -16.25 13.44
N PHE A 11 3.19 -16.01 13.64
CA PHE A 11 4.26 -16.83 13.09
C PHE A 11 5.36 -17.05 14.13
N GLU A 12 5.88 -18.27 14.17
CA GLU A 12 7.03 -18.65 15.00
C GLU A 12 8.22 -18.97 14.08
N LEU A 13 9.35 -18.31 14.31
CA LEU A 13 10.57 -18.54 13.55
C LEU A 13 11.55 -19.39 14.37
N TYR A 14 11.99 -20.47 13.76
CA TYR A 14 13.01 -21.36 14.28
C TYR A 14 14.19 -21.47 13.30
N GLU A 15 15.36 -21.77 13.84
CA GLU A 15 16.58 -21.97 13.06
C GLU A 15 17.26 -23.30 13.38
N SER A 16 17.83 -23.93 12.35
CA SER A 16 18.85 -24.96 12.46
C SER A 16 20.10 -24.53 11.70
N GLU A 17 21.13 -25.38 11.69
CA GLU A 17 22.36 -25.12 10.93
C GLU A 17 22.10 -24.93 9.43
N SER A 18 21.16 -25.67 8.85
CA SER A 18 20.93 -25.70 7.40
C SER A 18 19.67 -24.98 6.95
N LYS A 19 18.69 -24.75 7.83
CA LYS A 19 17.37 -24.20 7.45
C LYS A 19 16.81 -23.23 8.48
N PHE A 20 15.94 -22.33 8.02
CA PHE A 20 14.94 -21.69 8.86
C PHE A 20 13.58 -22.38 8.67
N TYR A 21 12.80 -22.41 9.74
CA TYR A 21 11.45 -22.96 9.76
C TYR A 21 10.51 -21.86 10.27
N ILE A 22 9.49 -21.50 9.49
CA ILE A 22 8.45 -20.55 9.91
C ILE A 22 7.14 -21.30 10.02
N LEU A 23 6.60 -21.32 11.23
CA LEU A 23 5.31 -21.91 11.54
C LEU A 23 4.27 -20.80 11.60
N GLY A 24 3.33 -20.80 10.66
CA GLY A 24 2.25 -19.82 10.61
C GLY A 24 0.95 -20.40 11.13
N THR A 25 0.18 -19.61 11.86
CA THR A 25 -1.14 -19.99 12.38
C THR A 25 -2.17 -18.87 12.27
N ASN A 26 -3.44 -19.23 12.24
CA ASN A 26 -4.56 -18.28 12.26
C ASN A 26 -4.83 -17.75 13.68
N CYS A 27 -5.72 -16.76 13.79
CA CYS A 27 -6.06 -16.11 15.06
C CYS A 27 -6.53 -17.08 16.17
N ASN A 28 -7.25 -18.14 15.77
CA ASN A 28 -7.82 -19.14 16.69
C ASN A 28 -6.88 -20.31 16.99
N LYS A 29 -5.69 -20.35 16.38
CA LYS A 29 -4.71 -21.46 16.50
C LYS A 29 -5.27 -22.84 16.12
N THR A 30 -6.21 -22.87 15.18
CA THR A 30 -6.84 -24.12 14.73
C THR A 30 -6.05 -24.79 13.62
N ILE A 31 -5.33 -24.00 12.83
CA ILE A 31 -4.54 -24.46 11.68
C ILE A 31 -3.09 -23.99 11.81
N TRP A 32 -2.17 -24.87 11.43
CA TRP A 32 -0.75 -24.58 11.38
C TRP A 32 -0.18 -24.97 10.02
N ARG A 33 0.68 -24.11 9.48
CA ARG A 33 1.40 -24.34 8.22
C ARG A 33 2.89 -24.17 8.45
N LEU A 34 3.71 -24.84 7.64
CA LEU A 34 5.16 -24.80 7.74
C LEU A 34 5.81 -24.29 6.46
N LEU A 35 6.62 -23.26 6.60
CA LEU A 35 7.52 -22.75 5.57
C LEU A 35 8.97 -23.11 5.90
N LYS A 36 9.68 -23.69 4.95
CA LYS A 36 11.10 -24.05 5.08
C LYS A 36 11.92 -23.12 4.18
N ILE A 37 12.98 -22.53 4.72
CA ILE A 37 13.90 -21.64 4.00
C ILE A 37 15.31 -22.21 4.10
N ASP A 38 15.98 -22.42 2.96
CA ASP A 38 17.36 -22.91 2.93
C ASP A 38 18.36 -21.83 3.37
N ARG A 39 19.40 -22.23 4.13
CA ARG A 39 20.51 -21.37 4.60
C ARG A 39 21.85 -21.71 3.95
N MET A 40 21.92 -22.81 3.20
CA MET A 40 23.16 -23.34 2.63
C MET A 40 23.53 -22.66 1.32
N GLU A 41 22.55 -22.19 0.55
CA GLU A 41 22.76 -21.42 -0.69
C GLU A 41 22.67 -19.91 -0.40
N PRO A 42 23.78 -19.16 -0.33
CA PRO A 42 23.75 -17.72 -0.04
C PRO A 42 23.26 -16.88 -1.24
N SER A 43 23.26 -17.44 -2.45
CA SER A 43 23.07 -16.67 -3.68
C SER A 43 21.62 -16.52 -4.10
N GLU A 44 20.73 -17.39 -3.63
CA GLU A 44 19.32 -17.49 -4.00
C GLU A 44 18.43 -17.74 -2.78
N VAL A 45 17.15 -17.39 -2.88
CA VAL A 45 16.16 -17.62 -1.83
C VAL A 45 15.37 -18.87 -2.17
N ASN A 46 15.78 -20.00 -1.57
CA ASN A 46 15.09 -21.28 -1.74
C ASN A 46 14.08 -21.48 -0.61
N VAL A 47 12.79 -21.39 -0.96
CA VAL A 47 11.68 -21.47 -0.01
C VAL A 47 10.70 -22.54 -0.47
N HIS A 48 10.22 -23.34 0.48
CA HIS A 48 9.25 -24.40 0.23
C HIS A 48 8.20 -24.43 1.33
N GLU A 49 6.92 -24.33 0.95
CA GLU A 49 5.79 -24.56 1.85
C GLU A 49 5.47 -26.06 1.89
N ASP A 50 5.35 -26.60 3.09
CA ASP A 50 4.84 -27.96 3.31
C ASP A 50 3.33 -27.96 3.03
N SER A 51 2.85 -28.85 2.16
CA SER A 51 1.43 -28.89 1.77
C SER A 51 0.50 -29.38 2.89
N THR A 52 1.07 -29.88 3.99
CA THR A 52 0.31 -30.43 5.12
C THR A 52 -0.20 -29.30 6.03
N VAL A 53 -1.52 -29.19 6.17
CA VAL A 53 -2.15 -28.35 7.21
C VAL A 53 -2.22 -29.17 8.50
N LEU A 54 -1.61 -28.64 9.56
CA LEU A 54 -1.44 -29.33 10.84
C LEU A 54 -2.45 -28.84 11.88
N SER A 55 -2.89 -29.75 12.74
CA SER A 55 -3.60 -29.40 13.97
C SER A 55 -2.62 -28.93 15.06
N GLN A 56 -3.15 -28.40 16.17
CA GLN A 56 -2.34 -27.98 17.32
C GLN A 56 -1.52 -29.13 17.93
N SER A 57 -2.03 -30.37 17.95
CA SER A 57 -1.29 -31.53 18.44
C SER A 57 -0.19 -31.96 17.47
N ASP A 58 -0.50 -32.00 16.17
CA ASP A 58 0.45 -32.40 15.13
C ASP A 58 1.63 -31.42 15.03
N TYR A 59 1.36 -30.14 15.27
CA TYR A 59 2.38 -29.09 15.38
C TYR A 59 3.43 -29.41 16.45
N LEU A 60 3.01 -29.83 17.66
CA LEU A 60 3.94 -30.12 18.76
C LEU A 60 4.81 -31.33 18.44
N ASP A 61 4.23 -32.36 17.85
CA ASP A 61 4.97 -33.57 17.49
C ASP A 61 5.89 -33.33 16.30
N MET A 62 5.48 -32.51 15.32
CA MET A 62 6.34 -32.07 14.23
C MET A 62 7.55 -31.29 14.73
N LEU A 63 7.38 -30.37 15.70
CA LEU A 63 8.50 -29.63 16.29
C LEU A 63 9.50 -30.55 17.01
N LYS A 64 9.02 -31.54 17.78
CA LYS A 64 9.90 -32.55 18.41
C LYS A 64 10.67 -33.34 17.36
N ASN A 65 9.98 -33.79 16.30
CA ASN A 65 10.61 -34.53 15.21
C ASN A 65 11.67 -33.70 14.49
N LEU A 66 11.41 -32.40 14.25
CA LEU A 66 12.39 -31.48 13.67
C LEU A 66 13.61 -31.30 14.58
N ASP A 67 13.41 -31.15 15.89
CA ASP A 67 14.51 -31.04 16.85
C ASP A 67 15.37 -32.32 16.87
N GLU A 68 14.74 -33.49 16.87
CA GLU A 68 15.43 -34.78 16.81
C GLU A 68 16.24 -34.95 15.51
N GLN A 69 15.70 -34.51 14.36
CA GLN A 69 16.41 -34.56 13.08
C GLN A 69 17.69 -33.72 13.07
N HIS A 70 17.70 -32.57 13.77
CA HIS A 70 18.87 -31.69 13.85
C HIS A 70 19.67 -31.87 15.14
N ARG A 71 19.41 -32.93 15.92
CA ARG A 71 20.05 -33.13 17.23
C ARG A 71 21.58 -33.19 17.15
N SER A 72 22.12 -33.73 16.06
CA SER A 72 23.57 -33.80 15.81
C SER A 72 24.22 -32.43 15.56
N THR A 73 23.45 -31.44 15.13
CA THR A 73 23.90 -30.07 14.80
C THR A 73 23.41 -29.03 15.81
N GLY A 74 22.90 -29.48 16.97
CA GLY A 74 22.47 -28.63 18.07
C GLY A 74 20.97 -28.34 18.14
N GLY A 75 20.17 -29.13 17.42
CA GLY A 75 18.70 -29.09 17.44
C GLY A 75 18.12 -27.91 16.66
N VAL A 76 16.82 -27.70 16.84
CA VAL A 76 16.08 -26.57 16.28
C VAL A 76 15.88 -25.52 17.36
N LYS A 77 16.37 -24.31 17.12
CA LYS A 77 16.37 -23.21 18.09
C LYS A 77 15.29 -22.20 17.76
N PHE A 78 14.53 -21.80 18.77
CA PHE A 78 13.59 -20.69 18.64
C PHE A 78 14.34 -19.37 18.45
N VAL A 79 13.93 -18.57 17.47
CA VAL A 79 14.52 -17.27 17.15
C VAL A 79 13.63 -16.14 17.67
N THR A 80 12.37 -16.08 17.20
CA THR A 80 11.42 -15.03 17.60
C THR A 80 10.00 -15.36 17.12
N ASN A 81 9.02 -14.76 17.78
CA ASN A 81 7.67 -14.61 17.22
C ASN A 81 7.64 -13.44 16.23
N CYS A 82 6.75 -13.52 15.24
CA CYS A 82 6.51 -12.45 14.29
C CYS A 82 5.05 -12.46 13.78
N PHE A 83 4.67 -11.35 13.14
CA PHE A 83 3.32 -11.07 12.64
C PHE A 83 3.31 -10.94 11.11
N GLY A 84 4.26 -11.59 10.44
CA GLY A 84 4.32 -11.66 8.99
C GLY A 84 5.64 -11.19 8.38
N ILE A 85 5.86 -11.63 7.15
CA ILE A 85 7.07 -11.36 6.38
C ILE A 85 6.87 -10.09 5.55
N ILE A 86 7.76 -9.12 5.73
CA ILE A 86 7.80 -7.89 4.92
C ILE A 86 8.42 -8.19 3.55
N GLY A 87 9.38 -9.11 3.51
CA GLY A 87 9.97 -9.65 2.28
C GLY A 87 11.45 -9.93 2.42
N PHE A 88 12.08 -10.20 1.29
CA PHE A 88 13.48 -10.59 1.18
C PHE A 88 14.25 -9.56 0.38
N ILE A 89 15.49 -9.29 0.78
CA ILE A 89 16.37 -8.37 0.05
C ILE A 89 17.79 -8.90 0.03
N LYS A 90 18.43 -8.78 -1.12
CA LYS A 90 19.88 -8.95 -1.29
C LYS A 90 20.50 -7.59 -1.51
N PHE A 91 21.55 -7.29 -0.77
CA PHE A 91 22.38 -6.12 -1.02
C PHE A 91 23.56 -6.53 -1.90
N LEU A 92 24.77 -6.65 -1.34
CA LEU A 92 25.95 -7.19 -2.02
C LEU A 92 26.29 -8.60 -1.55
N GLY A 93 25.94 -8.93 -0.30
CA GLY A 93 26.20 -10.22 0.32
C GLY A 93 24.99 -11.16 0.30
N PRO A 94 24.68 -11.80 1.45
CA PRO A 94 23.59 -12.77 1.53
C PRO A 94 22.22 -12.10 1.44
N TYR A 95 21.19 -12.91 1.28
CA TYR A 95 19.82 -12.46 1.48
C TYR A 95 19.51 -12.18 2.95
N TYR A 96 18.66 -11.20 3.17
CA TYR A 96 18.06 -10.89 4.45
C TYR A 96 16.55 -11.02 4.36
N MET A 97 15.97 -11.60 5.39
CA MET A 97 14.53 -11.64 5.61
C MET A 97 14.12 -10.51 6.56
N LEU A 98 13.16 -9.68 6.14
CA LEU A 98 12.56 -8.65 6.97
C LEU A 98 11.22 -9.14 7.51
N ILE A 99 11.04 -9.08 8.83
CA ILE A 99 9.82 -9.54 9.52
C ILE A 99 9.31 -8.48 10.49
N ILE A 100 8.00 -8.54 10.79
CA ILE A 100 7.36 -7.71 11.81
C ILE A 100 7.39 -8.46 13.13
N THR A 101 8.09 -7.97 14.14
CA THR A 101 8.17 -8.62 15.46
C THR A 101 7.17 -8.06 16.45
N GLU A 102 6.71 -6.82 16.26
CA GLU A 102 5.67 -6.20 17.08
C GLU A 102 4.77 -5.34 16.19
N GLN A 103 3.46 -5.40 16.44
CA GLN A 103 2.44 -4.63 15.75
C GLN A 103 1.43 -4.02 16.73
N ARG A 104 0.73 -2.97 16.31
CA ARG A 104 -0.31 -2.30 17.11
C ARG A 104 -1.57 -2.17 16.26
N LYS A 105 -2.74 -2.57 16.81
CA LYS A 105 -4.04 -2.31 16.18
C LYS A 105 -4.30 -0.79 16.12
N ILE A 106 -4.67 -0.29 14.96
CA ILE A 106 -5.00 1.13 14.74
C ILE A 106 -6.46 1.36 14.32
N GLY A 107 -7.19 0.29 14.02
CA GLY A 107 -8.61 0.30 13.70
C GLY A 107 -9.05 -1.03 13.12
N ASP A 108 -10.24 -1.05 12.55
CA ASP A 108 -10.74 -2.19 11.78
C ASP A 108 -11.72 -1.72 10.69
N ILE A 109 -11.79 -2.50 9.62
CA ILE A 109 -12.73 -2.29 8.52
C ILE A 109 -13.67 -3.49 8.54
N PHE A 110 -14.91 -3.29 9.00
CA PHE A 110 -15.93 -4.34 9.07
C PHE A 110 -15.45 -5.61 9.81
N GLY A 111 -14.73 -5.45 10.91
CA GLY A 111 -14.17 -6.57 11.68
C GLY A 111 -12.82 -7.09 11.17
N HIS A 112 -12.31 -6.59 10.04
CA HIS A 112 -10.95 -6.86 9.60
C HIS A 112 -9.97 -5.91 10.29
N MET A 113 -9.11 -6.46 11.15
CA MET A 113 -8.18 -5.66 11.94
C MET A 113 -7.13 -4.98 11.05
N VAL A 114 -6.87 -3.70 11.31
CA VAL A 114 -5.81 -2.92 10.66
C VAL A 114 -4.71 -2.64 11.67
N TYR A 115 -3.48 -2.93 11.29
CA TYR A 115 -2.29 -2.86 12.14
C TYR A 115 -1.27 -1.87 11.61
N GLN A 116 -0.55 -1.25 12.54
CA GLN A 116 0.67 -0.48 12.29
C GLN A 116 1.87 -1.26 12.82
N VAL A 117 2.94 -1.28 12.03
CA VAL A 117 4.22 -1.90 12.42
C VAL A 117 4.78 -1.12 13.62
N SER A 118 5.16 -1.84 14.69
CA SER A 118 5.78 -1.23 15.87
C SER A 118 7.27 -1.58 15.98
N LYS A 119 7.64 -2.79 15.55
CA LYS A 119 9.02 -3.25 15.50
C LYS A 119 9.24 -4.23 14.36
N THR A 120 10.44 -4.17 13.79
CA THR A 120 10.87 -5.08 12.73
C THR A 120 12.20 -5.72 13.10
N ALA A 121 12.49 -6.86 12.49
CA ALA A 121 13.80 -7.50 12.54
C ALA A 121 14.28 -7.82 11.13
N MET A 122 15.60 -7.74 10.93
CA MET A 122 16.27 -8.12 9.68
C MET A 122 17.20 -9.30 10.00
N ILE A 123 16.89 -10.45 9.43
CA ILE A 123 17.55 -11.72 9.72
C ILE A 123 18.38 -12.13 8.50
N GLU A 124 19.68 -12.36 8.70
CA GLU A 124 20.60 -12.84 7.67
C GLU A 124 20.31 -14.32 7.39
N LEU A 125 20.06 -14.70 6.13
CA LEU A 125 19.70 -16.07 5.79
C LEU A 125 20.90 -17.03 5.82
N SER A 126 22.07 -16.58 5.37
CA SER A 126 23.27 -17.42 5.28
C SER A 126 23.75 -17.89 6.66
N ASN A 127 24.26 -19.12 6.72
CA ASN A 127 24.99 -19.59 7.88
C ASN A 127 26.41 -18.96 7.92
N SER A 128 26.95 -18.80 9.12
CA SER A 128 28.30 -18.33 9.40
C SER A 128 29.41 -19.09 8.66
N THR A 129 29.18 -20.37 8.35
CA THR A 129 30.10 -21.26 7.62
C THR A 129 30.14 -21.00 6.11
N THR A 130 29.04 -20.54 5.52
CA THR A 130 28.90 -20.25 4.08
C THR A 130 29.14 -18.77 3.74
N ARG A 131 29.54 -17.96 4.73
CA ARG A 131 29.74 -16.52 4.56
C ARG A 131 30.86 -16.23 3.54
N PRO A 132 30.58 -15.53 2.43
CA PRO A 132 31.63 -15.22 1.47
C PRO A 132 32.71 -14.33 2.11
N LYS A 133 33.97 -14.80 2.13
CA LYS A 133 35.11 -14.09 2.75
C LYS A 133 35.46 -12.75 2.08
N LEU A 134 34.84 -12.42 0.95
CA LEU A 134 35.16 -11.29 0.07
C LEU A 134 34.19 -10.09 0.16
N ILE A 135 33.20 -10.12 1.05
CA ILE A 135 32.22 -9.02 1.11
C ILE A 135 32.86 -7.78 1.72
N ASN A 136 32.88 -6.67 0.96
CA ASN A 136 33.21 -5.35 1.48
C ASN A 136 32.14 -4.93 2.50
N SER A 137 32.35 -5.28 3.77
CA SER A 137 31.41 -5.07 4.87
C SER A 137 30.99 -3.60 5.02
N LYS A 138 31.79 -2.65 4.52
CA LYS A 138 31.46 -1.22 4.55
C LYS A 138 30.28 -0.87 3.64
N ASP A 139 30.28 -1.34 2.39
CA ASP A 139 29.23 -1.02 1.41
C ASP A 139 27.93 -1.75 1.74
N GLU A 140 28.03 -3.01 2.17
CA GLU A 140 26.90 -3.79 2.68
C GLU A 140 26.20 -3.06 3.83
N ASN A 141 26.97 -2.64 4.85
CA ASN A 141 26.44 -1.88 5.98
C ASN A 141 25.88 -0.51 5.56
N ARG A 142 26.43 0.13 4.51
CA ARG A 142 25.89 1.36 3.95
C ARG A 142 24.49 1.14 3.38
N TYR A 143 24.27 0.09 2.59
CA TYR A 143 22.95 -0.23 2.06
C TYR A 143 21.95 -0.63 3.14
N LYS A 144 22.38 -1.42 4.14
CA LYS A 144 21.54 -1.73 5.32
C LYS A 144 21.09 -0.46 6.03
N LYS A 145 22.01 0.48 6.27
CA LYS A 145 21.68 1.79 6.87
C LYS A 145 20.73 2.60 6.00
N LEU A 146 20.91 2.60 4.68
CA LEU A 146 19.99 3.29 3.75
C LEU A 146 18.57 2.73 3.86
N LEU A 147 18.39 1.41 3.88
CA LEU A 147 17.08 0.81 4.08
C LEU A 147 16.49 1.16 5.46
N GLN A 148 17.32 1.13 6.51
CA GLN A 148 16.93 1.50 7.87
C GLN A 148 16.58 2.99 8.04
N THR A 149 16.91 3.87 7.07
CA THR A 149 16.40 5.26 7.10
C THR A 149 14.89 5.34 6.88
N ILE A 150 14.29 4.31 6.30
CA ILE A 150 12.85 4.18 6.13
C ILE A 150 12.29 3.66 7.45
N ASP A 151 11.67 4.55 8.23
CA ASP A 151 11.01 4.15 9.46
C ASP A 151 9.66 3.50 9.15
N LEU A 152 9.65 2.17 9.08
CA LEU A 152 8.46 1.37 8.86
C LEU A 152 7.42 1.51 9.99
N ARG A 153 7.78 2.11 11.13
CA ARG A 153 6.84 2.32 12.24
C ARG A 153 5.96 3.54 12.04
N LYS A 154 6.30 4.40 11.08
CA LYS A 154 5.60 5.65 10.82
C LYS A 154 4.91 5.57 9.48
N ASP A 155 3.61 5.87 9.46
CA ASP A 155 2.81 6.01 8.23
C ASP A 155 2.70 4.70 7.39
N PHE A 156 3.08 3.53 7.93
CA PHE A 156 2.85 2.22 7.31
C PHE A 156 1.82 1.42 8.08
N PHE A 157 0.89 0.80 7.35
CA PHE A 157 -0.16 -0.03 7.90
C PHE A 157 -0.50 -1.18 6.96
N PHE A 158 -1.13 -2.22 7.51
CA PHE A 158 -1.54 -3.40 6.77
C PHE A 158 -2.72 -4.08 7.46
N SER A 159 -3.32 -5.04 6.78
CA SER A 159 -4.27 -5.98 7.36
C SER A 159 -3.93 -7.39 6.86
N HIS A 160 -4.16 -8.38 7.71
CA HIS A 160 -3.97 -9.79 7.36
C HIS A 160 -5.11 -10.29 6.48
N SER A 161 -6.35 -9.94 6.84
CA SER A 161 -7.57 -10.46 6.22
C SER A 161 -8.29 -9.47 5.31
N TYR A 162 -7.75 -8.27 5.10
CA TYR A 162 -8.37 -7.26 4.22
C TYR A 162 -7.36 -6.62 3.26
N HIS A 163 -7.76 -6.47 1.99
CA HIS A 163 -6.98 -5.81 0.96
C HIS A 163 -7.00 -4.28 1.12
N ILE A 164 -6.31 -3.79 2.14
CA ILE A 164 -6.27 -2.37 2.53
C ILE A 164 -5.63 -1.46 1.48
N MET A 165 -4.88 -2.03 0.53
CA MET A 165 -4.30 -1.34 -0.63
C MET A 165 -5.32 -1.01 -1.72
N ARG A 166 -6.53 -1.58 -1.68
CA ARG A 166 -7.62 -1.33 -2.63
C ARG A 166 -8.67 -0.44 -1.99
N SER A 167 -9.44 0.26 -2.82
CA SER A 167 -10.62 0.97 -2.34
C SER A 167 -11.74 0.00 -1.97
N LEU A 168 -12.65 0.46 -1.11
CA LEU A 168 -13.79 -0.31 -0.66
C LEU A 168 -14.65 -0.79 -1.84
N GLN A 169 -14.92 0.09 -2.79
CA GLN A 169 -15.65 -0.24 -4.01
C GLN A 169 -14.99 -1.39 -4.80
N LYS A 170 -13.65 -1.38 -4.93
CA LYS A 170 -12.93 -2.46 -5.63
C LYS A 170 -13.00 -3.78 -4.87
N ASN A 171 -12.85 -3.73 -3.54
CA ASN A 171 -12.98 -4.92 -2.70
C ASN A 171 -14.38 -5.54 -2.75
N PHE A 172 -15.43 -4.73 -2.95
CA PHE A 172 -16.80 -5.24 -3.10
C PHE A 172 -17.15 -5.74 -4.49
N ASN A 173 -16.66 -5.10 -5.55
CA ASN A 173 -17.09 -5.37 -6.92
C ASN A 173 -16.20 -6.37 -7.66
N ASP A 174 -14.96 -6.55 -7.22
CA ASP A 174 -13.99 -7.46 -7.80
C ASP A 174 -13.24 -8.18 -6.65
N PRO A 175 -13.93 -9.07 -5.91
CA PRO A 175 -13.27 -9.93 -4.94
C PRO A 175 -12.35 -10.87 -5.73
N GLN A 176 -11.05 -10.58 -5.68
CA GLN A 176 -10.07 -11.47 -6.31
C GLN A 176 -9.97 -12.70 -5.40
N GLU A 177 -10.44 -13.84 -5.90
CA GLU A 177 -10.14 -15.14 -5.30
C GLU A 177 -8.64 -15.41 -5.50
N GLY A 178 -7.94 -15.64 -4.39
CA GLY A 178 -6.49 -15.76 -4.40
C GLY A 178 -5.77 -14.43 -4.60
N TRP A 179 -4.52 -14.41 -4.18
CA TRP A 179 -3.70 -13.20 -4.11
C TRP A 179 -2.80 -12.99 -5.34
N GLU A 180 -3.08 -13.67 -6.46
CA GLU A 180 -2.16 -13.69 -7.61
C GLU A 180 -2.15 -12.40 -8.45
N LEU A 181 -3.13 -11.49 -8.33
CA LEU A 181 -3.28 -10.37 -9.29
C LEU A 181 -3.85 -9.05 -8.71
N TYR A 182 -3.56 -8.70 -7.45
CA TYR A 182 -3.97 -7.37 -6.97
C TYR A 182 -3.05 -6.28 -7.51
N ASP A 183 -3.64 -5.11 -7.78
CA ASP A 183 -2.89 -3.92 -8.19
C ASP A 183 -1.81 -3.59 -7.15
N THR A 184 -0.55 -3.71 -7.56
CA THR A 184 0.60 -3.50 -6.68
C THR A 184 0.94 -2.02 -6.49
N MET A 185 0.18 -1.11 -7.09
CA MET A 185 0.46 0.33 -7.06
C MET A 185 0.62 0.89 -5.63
N PHE A 186 -0.18 0.40 -4.69
CA PHE A 186 -0.18 0.85 -3.28
C PHE A 186 0.49 -0.13 -2.32
N VAL A 187 1.16 -1.17 -2.84
CA VAL A 187 1.90 -2.15 -2.02
C VAL A 187 3.38 -1.80 -2.01
N TRP A 188 3.79 -1.09 -0.97
CA TRP A 188 5.14 -0.53 -0.87
C TRP A 188 6.23 -1.59 -0.94
N ASN A 189 6.03 -2.72 -0.27
CA ASN A 189 6.99 -3.82 -0.19
C ASN A 189 6.87 -4.83 -1.34
N GLU A 190 6.15 -4.53 -2.44
CA GLU A 190 5.98 -5.49 -3.55
C GLU A 190 7.32 -6.05 -4.03
N PHE A 191 8.33 -5.20 -4.20
CA PHE A 191 9.66 -5.63 -4.65
C PHE A 191 10.29 -6.66 -3.70
N LEU A 192 10.13 -6.45 -2.39
CA LEU A 192 10.69 -7.34 -1.36
C LEU A 192 9.96 -8.68 -1.33
N THR A 193 8.66 -8.69 -1.63
CA THR A 193 7.83 -9.90 -1.59
C THR A 193 7.79 -10.66 -2.92
N ARG A 194 8.22 -10.05 -4.03
CA ARG A 194 8.05 -10.62 -5.38
C ARG A 194 8.63 -12.02 -5.50
N GLY A 195 9.88 -12.22 -5.10
CA GLY A 195 10.55 -13.52 -5.23
C GLY A 195 9.83 -14.66 -4.50
N ILE A 196 9.48 -14.47 -3.23
CA ILE A 196 8.77 -15.51 -2.46
C ILE A 196 7.36 -15.78 -3.02
N ARG A 197 6.66 -14.76 -3.50
CA ARG A 197 5.34 -14.91 -4.11
C ARG A 197 5.40 -15.64 -5.44
N ASP A 198 6.42 -15.35 -6.25
CA ASP A 198 6.64 -16.02 -7.52
C ASP A 198 6.96 -17.51 -7.33
N ILE A 199 7.69 -17.86 -6.25
CA ILE A 199 8.03 -19.25 -5.91
C ILE A 199 6.83 -20.01 -5.34
N LEU A 200 6.16 -19.44 -4.33
CA LEU A 200 5.10 -20.15 -3.60
C LEU A 200 3.71 -20.02 -4.22
N LYS A 201 3.52 -19.08 -5.15
CA LYS A 201 2.21 -18.77 -5.74
C LYS A 201 1.13 -18.41 -4.70
N THR A 202 1.56 -17.80 -3.61
CA THR A 202 0.70 -17.36 -2.51
C THR A 202 1.27 -16.11 -1.83
N THR A 203 0.41 -15.38 -1.13
CA THR A 203 0.84 -14.28 -0.27
C THR A 203 0.54 -14.53 1.21
N LEU A 204 0.06 -15.71 1.60
CA LEU A 204 -0.30 -16.05 2.99
C LEU A 204 0.80 -15.71 4.00
N TRP A 205 2.06 -15.89 3.60
CA TRP A 205 3.24 -15.64 4.44
C TRP A 205 3.68 -14.17 4.50
N THR A 206 3.23 -13.35 3.54
CA THR A 206 3.71 -11.97 3.36
C THR A 206 2.61 -10.95 3.63
N VAL A 207 2.95 -9.83 4.24
CA VAL A 207 2.00 -8.73 4.42
C VAL A 207 2.09 -7.74 3.26
N ALA A 208 0.97 -7.11 2.89
CA ALA A 208 0.96 -5.98 1.96
C ALA A 208 1.06 -4.67 2.74
N LEU A 209 2.25 -4.08 2.82
CA LEU A 209 2.46 -2.81 3.50
C LEU A 209 2.00 -1.65 2.62
N VAL A 210 1.07 -0.86 3.16
CA VAL A 210 0.60 0.38 2.55
C VAL A 210 1.27 1.56 3.23
N TYR A 211 1.80 2.48 2.43
CA TYR A 211 2.38 3.73 2.93
C TYR A 211 1.39 4.88 2.78
N GLY A 212 1.12 5.62 3.86
CA GLY A 212 0.25 6.78 3.85
C GLY A 212 -0.35 7.09 5.21
N PHE A 213 -1.67 7.11 5.31
CA PHE A 213 -2.37 7.48 6.55
C PHE A 213 -3.57 6.59 6.79
N PHE A 214 -3.83 6.25 8.04
CA PHE A 214 -5.04 5.57 8.45
C PHE A 214 -5.50 6.20 9.76
N LYS A 215 -6.77 6.59 9.83
CA LYS A 215 -7.43 6.99 11.06
C LYS A 215 -8.89 6.60 11.03
N GLN A 216 -9.41 6.23 12.18
CA GLN A 216 -10.80 5.87 12.38
C GLN A 216 -11.30 6.55 13.65
N ASP A 217 -12.44 7.22 13.57
CA ASP A 217 -13.07 7.90 14.69
C ASP A 217 -14.58 7.59 14.70
N LYS A 218 -15.11 7.32 15.89
CA LYS A 218 -16.55 7.12 16.12
C LYS A 218 -17.21 8.47 16.43
N LEU A 219 -18.28 8.79 15.71
CA LEU A 219 -19.00 10.05 15.78
C LEU A 219 -20.47 9.78 16.10
N ALA A 220 -21.06 10.55 17.02
CA ALA A 220 -22.49 10.52 17.29
C ALA A 220 -23.17 11.68 16.54
N ILE A 221 -23.97 11.38 15.52
CA ILE A 221 -24.69 12.37 14.70
C ILE A 221 -26.18 12.06 14.74
N CYS A 222 -26.99 13.01 15.19
CA CYS A 222 -28.46 12.88 15.26
C CYS A 222 -28.93 11.60 16.00
N GLY A 223 -28.25 11.22 17.08
CA GLY A 223 -28.55 10.00 17.84
C GLY A 223 -28.07 8.70 17.18
N LYS A 224 -27.32 8.81 16.07
CA LYS A 224 -26.70 7.67 15.39
C LYS A 224 -25.21 7.60 15.61
N ASP A 225 -24.74 6.41 15.95
CA ASP A 225 -23.32 6.08 16.02
C ASP A 225 -22.81 5.78 14.61
N ILE A 226 -21.92 6.64 14.13
CA ILE A 226 -21.33 6.57 12.80
C ILE A 226 -19.83 6.36 12.96
N MET A 227 -19.28 5.41 12.21
CA MET A 227 -17.85 5.23 12.09
C MET A 227 -17.33 5.98 10.86
N LEU A 228 -16.37 6.87 11.06
CA LEU A 228 -15.66 7.58 10.01
C LEU A 228 -14.23 7.04 9.92
N THR A 229 -13.88 6.47 8.77
CA THR A 229 -12.54 5.99 8.48
C THR A 229 -11.94 6.79 7.33
N LEU A 230 -10.74 7.34 7.53
CA LEU A 230 -9.96 8.03 6.52
C LEU A 230 -8.68 7.25 6.22
N ILE A 231 -8.52 6.85 4.97
CA ILE A 231 -7.37 6.08 4.48
C ILE A 231 -6.69 6.89 3.37
N ALA A 232 -5.40 7.13 3.47
CA ALA A 232 -4.59 7.65 2.38
C ALA A 232 -3.54 6.61 1.99
N ARG A 233 -3.46 6.30 0.69
CA ARG A 233 -2.55 5.31 0.11
C ARG A 233 -1.65 6.01 -0.89
N ARG A 234 -0.34 6.00 -0.65
CA ARG A 234 0.65 6.60 -1.54
C ARG A 234 1.21 5.54 -2.48
N SER A 235 1.25 5.86 -3.76
CA SER A 235 1.82 4.98 -4.77
C SER A 235 3.32 4.76 -4.56
N ARG A 236 3.77 3.53 -4.81
CA ARG A 236 5.20 3.19 -4.89
C ARG A 236 5.85 3.64 -6.20
N HIS A 237 5.06 3.87 -7.24
CA HIS A 237 5.58 4.24 -8.56
C HIS A 237 6.06 5.69 -8.57
N TYR A 238 7.15 5.92 -9.30
CA TYR A 238 7.81 7.22 -9.41
C TYR A 238 8.02 7.92 -8.05
N ALA A 239 8.21 7.11 -7.00
CA ALA A 239 8.46 7.59 -5.64
C ALA A 239 9.86 8.19 -5.53
N GLY A 240 9.99 9.18 -4.65
CA GLY A 240 11.27 9.80 -4.31
C GLY A 240 11.08 11.07 -3.50
N THR A 241 12.18 11.74 -3.21
CA THR A 241 12.16 12.98 -2.43
C THR A 241 11.55 14.12 -3.25
N ARG A 242 10.86 15.04 -2.57
CA ARG A 242 10.03 16.11 -3.15
C ARG A 242 10.72 16.94 -4.24
N TYR A 243 12.04 17.05 -4.22
CA TYR A 243 12.81 17.83 -5.19
C TYR A 243 13.53 16.98 -6.25
N LEU A 244 13.76 15.68 -5.98
CA LEU A 244 14.36 14.77 -6.96
C LEU A 244 13.34 14.12 -7.88
N LYS A 245 12.09 13.97 -7.43
CA LYS A 245 11.00 13.37 -8.18
C LYS A 245 9.76 14.27 -8.14
N ARG A 246 9.47 14.92 -9.27
CA ARG A 246 8.27 15.71 -9.55
C ARG A 246 7.83 15.44 -10.97
N GLY A 247 6.57 15.75 -11.27
CA GLY A 247 6.02 15.54 -12.61
C GLY A 247 5.65 14.09 -12.88
N VAL A 248 5.75 13.71 -14.14
CA VAL A 248 5.42 12.39 -14.68
C VAL A 248 6.68 11.70 -15.23
N ASN A 249 6.72 10.37 -15.18
CA ASN A 249 7.69 9.57 -15.94
C ASN A 249 7.15 9.19 -17.33
N GLU A 250 7.97 8.51 -18.13
CA GLU A 250 7.60 8.07 -19.49
C GLU A 250 6.44 7.07 -19.52
N GLU A 251 6.20 6.36 -18.41
CA GLU A 251 5.10 5.39 -18.26
C GLU A 251 3.78 6.02 -17.77
N GLY A 252 3.70 7.36 -17.66
CA GLY A 252 2.50 8.05 -17.17
C GLY A 252 2.29 7.98 -15.63
N ARG A 253 3.31 7.58 -14.87
CA ARG A 253 3.28 7.55 -13.40
C ARG A 253 3.74 8.89 -12.84
N VAL A 254 2.88 9.53 -12.05
CA VAL A 254 3.17 10.82 -11.43
C VAL A 254 3.77 10.66 -10.04
N ALA A 255 4.64 11.60 -9.67
CA ALA A 255 5.22 11.61 -8.34
C ALA A 255 4.14 12.00 -7.31
N ASN A 256 4.20 11.43 -6.11
CA ASN A 256 3.22 11.71 -5.05
C ASN A 256 1.77 11.45 -5.46
N ASP A 257 1.51 10.43 -6.28
CA ASP A 257 0.15 9.90 -6.51
C ASP A 257 -0.37 9.29 -5.20
N VAL A 258 -1.41 9.90 -4.63
CA VAL A 258 -2.03 9.52 -3.37
C VAL A 258 -3.54 9.40 -3.58
N GLU A 259 -4.07 8.23 -3.27
CA GLU A 259 -5.50 7.96 -3.18
C GLU A 259 -5.95 8.17 -1.74
N THR A 260 -6.94 9.05 -1.53
CA THR A 260 -7.56 9.29 -0.22
C THR A 260 -8.99 8.79 -0.28
N GLU A 261 -9.35 7.92 0.65
CA GLU A 261 -10.67 7.32 0.75
C GLU A 261 -11.27 7.63 2.11
N GLN A 262 -12.50 8.15 2.06
CA GLN A 262 -13.34 8.35 3.23
C GLN A 262 -14.42 7.28 3.23
N ILE A 263 -14.46 6.47 4.28
CA ILE A 263 -15.48 5.45 4.49
C ILE A 263 -16.36 5.90 5.66
N VAL A 264 -17.67 5.82 5.48
CA VAL A 264 -18.64 6.11 6.53
C VAL A 264 -19.63 4.96 6.61
N TYR A 265 -19.80 4.40 7.80
CA TYR A 265 -20.84 3.41 8.05
C TYR A 265 -21.51 3.57 9.40
N GLU A 266 -22.79 3.20 9.48
CA GLU A 266 -23.58 3.23 10.72
C GLU A 266 -23.31 1.98 11.57
N ASP A 267 -22.86 2.17 12.81
CA ASP A 267 -22.49 1.12 13.76
C ASP A 267 -23.70 0.73 14.64
N MET A 268 -24.75 0.14 14.03
CA MET A 268 -25.97 -0.26 14.73
C MET A 268 -26.46 -1.69 14.37
N LEU A 269 -27.35 -2.21 15.23
CA LEU A 269 -28.02 -3.52 15.10
C LEU A 269 -28.87 -3.68 13.80
N GLY A 270 -29.25 -2.58 13.14
CA GLY A 270 -29.92 -2.58 11.82
C GLY A 270 -28.95 -2.90 10.67
N PRO A 271 -29.34 -2.87 9.37
CA PRO A 271 -28.44 -3.11 8.24
C PRO A 271 -27.30 -2.09 8.16
N TRP A 272 -26.09 -2.50 7.75
CA TRP A 272 -24.97 -1.55 7.61
C TRP A 272 -25.23 -0.72 6.36
N GLN A 273 -25.42 0.58 6.53
CA GLN A 273 -25.37 1.54 5.44
C GLN A 273 -23.94 2.00 5.31
N ILE A 274 -23.29 1.60 4.22
CA ILE A 274 -21.87 1.84 3.98
C ILE A 274 -21.75 2.80 2.81
N SER A 275 -20.92 3.82 2.97
CA SER A 275 -20.54 4.72 1.89
C SER A 275 -19.02 4.87 1.82
N SER A 276 -18.50 5.05 0.61
CA SER A 276 -17.09 5.38 0.37
C SER A 276 -16.93 6.42 -0.73
N VAL A 277 -16.07 7.40 -0.48
CA VAL A 277 -15.67 8.44 -1.44
C VAL A 277 -14.17 8.39 -1.62
N VAL A 278 -13.71 8.32 -2.87
CA VAL A 278 -12.29 8.33 -3.21
C VAL A 278 -11.91 9.62 -3.91
N GLN A 279 -10.79 10.21 -3.52
CA GLN A 279 -10.17 11.37 -4.15
C GLN A 279 -8.70 11.08 -4.46
N ASN A 280 -8.22 11.50 -5.63
CA ASN A 280 -6.82 11.36 -6.01
C ASN A 280 -6.11 12.72 -5.95
N ARG A 281 -4.86 12.71 -5.46
CA ARG A 281 -3.94 13.84 -5.52
C ARG A 281 -2.60 13.38 -6.07
N GLY A 282 -2.10 14.05 -7.11
CA GLY A 282 -0.80 13.75 -7.71
C GLY A 282 0.02 15.00 -8.03
N SER A 283 1.27 14.80 -8.46
CA SER A 283 2.02 15.86 -9.14
C SER A 283 1.38 16.19 -10.48
N ILE A 284 1.51 17.44 -10.93
CA ILE A 284 1.06 17.87 -12.25
C ILE A 284 1.75 16.99 -13.29
N PRO A 285 0.99 16.28 -14.16
CA PRO A 285 1.50 15.24 -15.05
C PRO A 285 2.24 15.81 -16.26
N LEU A 286 3.27 16.64 -16.02
CA LEU A 286 4.19 17.16 -17.03
C LEU A 286 5.61 16.69 -16.71
N PHE A 287 6.51 16.74 -17.67
CA PHE A 287 7.93 16.54 -17.39
C PHE A 287 8.55 17.80 -16.80
N TRP A 288 8.76 17.81 -15.48
CA TRP A 288 9.35 18.97 -14.81
C TRP A 288 10.12 18.59 -13.55
N SER A 289 11.11 19.42 -13.22
CA SER A 289 11.91 19.27 -12.01
C SER A 289 12.05 20.59 -11.28
N GLN A 290 12.59 20.52 -10.08
CA GLN A 290 13.04 21.68 -9.33
C GLN A 290 14.51 21.49 -8.98
N GLU A 291 15.30 22.52 -9.21
CA GLU A 291 16.73 22.46 -8.91
C GLU A 291 16.97 22.44 -7.40
N THR A 292 17.52 21.36 -6.85
CA THR A 292 17.86 21.31 -5.42
C THR A 292 19.08 22.18 -5.14
N SER A 293 18.89 23.37 -4.59
CA SER A 293 19.97 24.15 -3.97
C SER A 293 19.70 24.34 -2.49
N LYS A 294 20.71 24.03 -1.65
CA LYS A 294 20.65 24.26 -0.19
C LYS A 294 20.49 25.73 0.19
N LEU A 295 20.84 26.64 -0.73
CA LEU A 295 20.78 28.10 -0.54
C LEU A 295 19.43 28.69 -0.99
N ASN A 296 18.71 28.01 -1.88
CA ASN A 296 17.46 28.50 -2.44
C ASN A 296 16.25 27.90 -1.73
N LEU A 297 15.66 28.66 -0.81
CA LEU A 297 14.44 28.27 -0.08
C LEU A 297 13.24 27.96 -0.98
N LYS A 298 13.24 28.48 -2.21
CA LYS A 298 12.23 28.21 -3.23
C LYS A 298 12.92 28.05 -4.57
N PRO A 299 13.30 26.82 -4.95
CA PRO A 299 13.99 26.57 -6.20
C PRO A 299 13.09 26.83 -7.40
N ASP A 300 13.70 27.18 -8.52
CA ASP A 300 12.99 27.44 -9.76
C ASP A 300 12.50 26.14 -10.39
N ILE A 301 11.42 26.25 -11.17
CA ILE A 301 10.79 25.13 -11.86
C ILE A 301 11.35 25.07 -13.27
N ILE A 302 11.84 23.90 -13.65
CA ILE A 302 12.37 23.63 -14.98
C ILE A 302 11.41 22.69 -15.68
N LEU A 303 10.81 23.16 -16.78
CA LEU A 303 10.05 22.32 -17.68
C LEU A 303 10.99 21.65 -18.67
N HIS A 304 10.81 20.35 -18.85
CA HIS A 304 11.53 19.59 -19.86
C HIS A 304 10.62 19.46 -21.08
N GLY A 305 11.00 20.09 -22.20
CA GLY A 305 10.28 19.99 -23.48
C GLY A 305 10.46 18.63 -24.18
N LYS A 306 10.37 17.53 -23.42
CA LYS A 306 10.61 16.16 -23.89
C LYS A 306 9.44 15.58 -24.69
N ASP A 307 8.23 16.06 -24.43
CA ASP A 307 7.00 15.46 -24.93
C ASP A 307 6.14 16.53 -25.62
N LYS A 308 6.18 16.55 -26.96
CA LYS A 308 5.44 17.54 -27.76
C LYS A 308 3.95 17.21 -27.86
N ASN A 309 3.59 15.92 -27.72
CA ASN A 309 2.22 15.44 -27.88
C ASN A 309 1.54 15.14 -26.53
N TYR A 310 2.25 15.33 -25.41
CA TYR A 310 1.77 15.04 -24.07
C TYR A 310 1.35 13.58 -23.87
N GLU A 311 2.08 12.65 -24.48
CA GLU A 311 1.85 11.22 -24.40
C GLU A 311 1.91 10.68 -22.98
N ALA A 312 2.93 11.07 -22.20
CA ALA A 312 3.03 10.64 -20.80
C ALA A 312 1.86 11.20 -19.95
N THR A 313 1.43 12.42 -20.26
CA THR A 313 0.24 13.03 -19.65
C THR A 313 -1.03 12.27 -20.03
N ARG A 314 -1.15 11.83 -21.29
CA ARG A 314 -2.27 11.00 -21.78
C ARG A 314 -2.32 9.65 -21.07
N LEU A 315 -1.21 8.92 -21.01
CA LEU A 315 -1.08 7.65 -20.29
C LEU A 315 -1.46 7.78 -18.81
N HIS A 316 -1.11 8.91 -18.17
CA HIS A 316 -1.52 9.18 -16.79
C HIS A 316 -3.05 9.25 -16.64
N PHE A 317 -3.74 10.00 -17.51
CA PHE A 317 -5.20 10.12 -17.45
C PHE A 317 -5.92 8.85 -17.90
N GLU A 318 -5.37 8.10 -18.85
CA GLU A 318 -5.87 6.76 -19.19
C GLU A 318 -5.76 5.81 -17.98
N ASN A 319 -4.66 5.88 -17.22
CA ASN A 319 -4.52 5.13 -15.97
C ASN A 319 -5.56 5.57 -14.92
N LEU A 320 -5.82 6.86 -14.76
CA LEU A 320 -6.86 7.37 -13.86
C LEU A 320 -8.25 6.90 -14.30
N ARG A 321 -8.55 6.95 -15.59
CA ARG A 321 -9.83 6.47 -16.16
C ARG A 321 -10.01 4.98 -15.91
N LYS A 322 -8.96 4.17 -16.09
CA LYS A 322 -8.99 2.75 -15.75
C LYS A 322 -9.25 2.50 -14.26
N ARG A 323 -8.75 3.37 -13.38
CA ARG A 323 -8.88 3.22 -11.92
C ARG A 323 -10.23 3.69 -11.37
N TYR A 324 -10.77 4.80 -11.90
CA TYR A 324 -11.87 5.54 -11.29
C TYR A 324 -13.05 5.80 -12.24
N GLY A 325 -12.90 5.52 -13.53
CA GLY A 325 -13.93 5.79 -14.54
C GLY A 325 -13.96 7.25 -15.01
N ASN A 326 -15.10 7.63 -15.58
CA ASN A 326 -15.40 8.98 -16.06
C ASN A 326 -16.57 9.58 -15.26
N PRO A 327 -16.65 10.92 -15.14
CA PRO A 327 -15.70 11.91 -15.66
C PRO A 327 -14.47 12.09 -14.74
N ILE A 328 -13.33 12.48 -15.31
CA ILE A 328 -12.18 12.95 -14.53
C ILE A 328 -12.27 14.47 -14.34
N ILE A 329 -12.36 14.90 -13.09
CA ILE A 329 -12.42 16.32 -12.70
C ILE A 329 -11.09 16.74 -12.09
N ILE A 330 -10.43 17.72 -12.71
CA ILE A 330 -9.11 18.23 -12.30
C ILE A 330 -9.30 19.57 -11.61
N LEU A 331 -9.02 19.63 -10.32
CA LEU A 331 -8.94 20.89 -9.57
C LEU A 331 -7.50 21.37 -9.48
N ASN A 332 -7.16 22.41 -10.24
CA ASN A 332 -5.85 23.04 -10.20
C ASN A 332 -5.87 24.31 -9.33
N LEU A 333 -5.06 24.33 -8.27
CA LEU A 333 -4.98 25.44 -7.31
C LEU A 333 -3.77 26.38 -7.50
N ILE A 334 -3.04 26.24 -8.60
CA ILE A 334 -1.83 27.03 -8.89
C ILE A 334 -2.12 28.54 -8.94
N LYS A 335 -1.18 29.35 -8.46
CA LYS A 335 -1.26 30.82 -8.51
C LYS A 335 -1.34 31.37 -9.93
N THR A 336 -2.19 32.37 -10.13
CA THR A 336 -2.37 33.09 -11.40
C THR A 336 -1.31 34.16 -11.62
N ARG A 337 -0.89 34.83 -10.54
CA ARG A 337 0.05 35.95 -10.53
C ARG A 337 1.10 35.73 -9.46
N GLU A 338 2.35 35.79 -9.87
CA GLU A 338 3.52 35.65 -9.00
C GLU A 338 4.53 36.73 -9.38
N LYS A 339 5.24 37.29 -8.39
CA LYS A 339 6.32 38.27 -8.65
C LYS A 339 7.47 37.66 -9.45
N ARG A 340 7.74 36.36 -9.25
CA ARG A 340 8.65 35.56 -10.07
C ARG A 340 7.83 34.42 -10.68
N PRO A 341 7.80 34.28 -12.02
CA PRO A 341 6.96 33.28 -12.69
C PRO A 341 7.53 31.89 -12.43
N ARG A 342 6.90 31.12 -11.54
CA ARG A 342 7.36 29.78 -11.19
C ARG A 342 6.30 28.75 -11.52
N GLU A 343 5.20 28.78 -10.78
CA GLU A 343 4.10 27.83 -10.99
C GLU A 343 3.24 28.22 -12.20
N ILE A 344 3.25 29.50 -12.58
CA ILE A 344 2.55 30.00 -13.78
C ILE A 344 2.98 29.25 -15.05
N ILE A 345 4.26 28.88 -15.13
CA ILE A 345 4.83 28.15 -16.27
C ILE A 345 4.18 26.76 -16.37
N LEU A 346 4.08 26.03 -15.26
CA LEU A 346 3.39 24.74 -15.19
C LEU A 346 1.91 24.86 -15.54
N ARG A 347 1.23 25.90 -15.03
CA ARG A 347 -0.18 26.13 -15.33
C ARG A 347 -0.41 26.29 -16.83
N ARG A 348 0.36 27.15 -17.50
CA ARG A 348 0.19 27.42 -18.94
C ARG A 348 0.40 26.18 -19.77
N GLU A 349 1.44 25.40 -19.47
CA GLU A 349 1.69 24.16 -20.19
C GLU A 349 0.69 23.07 -19.87
N PHE A 350 0.18 23.00 -18.63
CA PHE A 350 -0.85 22.03 -18.28
C PHE A 350 -2.19 22.35 -18.95
N ASP A 351 -2.60 23.62 -18.98
CA ASP A 351 -3.75 24.07 -19.77
C ASP A 351 -3.61 23.67 -21.25
N ARG A 352 -2.42 23.83 -21.83
CA ARG A 352 -2.15 23.43 -23.22
C ARG A 352 -2.27 21.91 -23.39
N ALA A 353 -1.68 21.14 -22.48
CA ALA A 353 -1.75 19.68 -22.50
C ALA A 353 -3.21 19.19 -22.48
N ILE A 354 -4.03 19.72 -21.56
CA ILE A 354 -5.44 19.34 -21.44
C ILE A 354 -6.24 19.68 -22.71
N LYS A 355 -6.00 20.85 -23.32
CA LYS A 355 -6.67 21.22 -24.57
C LYS A 355 -6.33 20.26 -25.72
N ILE A 356 -5.06 19.89 -25.84
CA ILE A 356 -4.61 18.96 -26.88
C ILE A 356 -5.19 17.57 -26.63
N ILE A 357 -5.13 17.07 -25.40
CA ILE A 357 -5.69 15.75 -25.04
C ILE A 357 -7.21 15.72 -25.29
N ASN A 358 -7.95 16.74 -24.85
CA ASN A 358 -9.40 16.80 -25.08
C ASN A 358 -9.75 16.89 -26.57
N SER A 359 -8.92 17.52 -27.40
CA SER A 359 -9.18 17.56 -28.85
C SER A 359 -9.17 16.19 -29.53
N GLY A 360 -8.52 15.19 -28.91
CA GLY A 360 -8.49 13.80 -29.38
C GLY A 360 -9.47 12.86 -28.68
N LEU A 361 -10.30 13.36 -27.75
CA LEU A 361 -11.27 12.56 -26.99
C LEU A 361 -12.71 12.93 -27.38
N PRO A 362 -13.68 12.01 -27.30
CA PRO A 362 -15.09 12.37 -27.42
C PRO A 362 -15.53 13.25 -26.25
N GLY A 363 -16.57 14.06 -26.46
CA GLY A 363 -17.03 15.08 -25.49
C GLY A 363 -17.34 14.53 -24.09
N GLU A 364 -17.85 13.29 -24.01
CA GLU A 364 -18.17 12.60 -22.76
C GLU A 364 -16.91 12.23 -21.96
N ASP A 365 -15.80 11.98 -22.66
CA ASP A 365 -14.49 11.63 -22.11
C ASP A 365 -13.59 12.85 -21.88
N HIS A 366 -14.08 14.06 -22.10
CA HIS A 366 -13.28 15.25 -21.86
C HIS A 366 -12.85 15.35 -20.40
N LEU A 367 -11.56 15.63 -20.19
CA LEU A 367 -11.02 16.00 -18.89
C LEU A 367 -11.62 17.34 -18.47
N ARG A 368 -12.35 17.34 -17.35
CA ARG A 368 -13.01 18.54 -16.82
C ARG A 368 -12.04 19.32 -15.97
N TYR A 369 -11.42 20.34 -16.56
CA TYR A 369 -10.36 21.11 -15.92
C TYR A 369 -10.89 22.41 -15.30
N LEU A 370 -10.74 22.53 -13.97
CA LEU A 370 -11.09 23.70 -13.19
C LEU A 370 -9.84 24.32 -12.57
N HIS A 371 -9.47 25.52 -13.03
CA HIS A 371 -8.41 26.31 -12.42
C HIS A 371 -8.97 27.33 -11.43
N TRP A 372 -8.44 27.34 -10.20
CA TRP A 372 -8.86 28.29 -9.17
C TRP A 372 -7.69 28.73 -8.28
N ASP A 373 -7.37 30.02 -8.30
CA ASP A 373 -6.27 30.58 -7.50
C ASP A 373 -6.65 30.70 -6.02
N LEU A 374 -6.25 29.72 -5.21
CA LEU A 374 -6.55 29.72 -3.77
C LEU A 374 -5.96 30.95 -3.05
N HIS A 375 -4.76 31.40 -3.44
CA HIS A 375 -4.07 32.50 -2.75
C HIS A 375 -4.74 33.85 -2.99
N LYS A 376 -5.21 34.09 -4.21
CA LYS A 376 -5.96 35.31 -4.53
C LYS A 376 -7.30 35.37 -3.77
N ASN A 377 -8.00 34.23 -3.72
CA ASN A 377 -9.35 34.17 -3.16
C ASN A 377 -9.39 34.01 -1.63
N SER A 378 -8.31 33.54 -1.00
CA SER A 378 -8.21 33.50 0.48
C SER A 378 -7.90 34.87 1.11
N GLN A 379 -7.36 35.81 0.33
CA GLN A 379 -7.02 37.16 0.80
C GLN A 379 -8.17 38.18 0.61
N SER A 380 -9.17 37.85 -0.20
CA SER A 380 -10.35 38.71 -0.38
C SER A 380 -11.33 38.52 0.78
N LYS A 381 -11.61 39.60 1.54
CA LYS A 381 -12.58 39.61 2.66
C LYS A 381 -14.00 39.14 2.30
N SER A 382 -14.36 39.15 1.01
CA SER A 382 -15.70 38.85 0.48
C SER A 382 -15.91 37.38 0.08
N THR A 383 -14.87 36.55 0.06
CA THR A 383 -14.96 35.19 -0.50
C THR A 383 -14.45 34.18 0.52
N ASN A 384 -15.36 33.40 1.10
CA ASN A 384 -14.96 32.27 1.92
C ASN A 384 -14.45 31.15 0.99
N ALA A 385 -13.12 31.05 0.87
CA ALA A 385 -12.45 30.04 0.05
C ALA A 385 -12.98 28.62 0.28
N LEU A 386 -13.36 28.28 1.51
CA LEU A 386 -13.93 26.98 1.84
C LEU A 386 -15.32 26.78 1.22
N GLN A 387 -16.16 27.81 1.18
CA GLN A 387 -17.48 27.70 0.55
C GLN A 387 -17.39 27.44 -0.95
N VAL A 388 -16.41 28.04 -1.65
CA VAL A 388 -16.18 27.76 -3.07
C VAL A 388 -15.68 26.33 -3.26
N LEU A 389 -14.72 25.89 -2.45
CA LEU A 389 -14.24 24.50 -2.49
C LEU A 389 -15.35 23.50 -2.16
N LEU A 390 -16.24 23.81 -1.23
CA LEU A 390 -17.42 23.00 -0.93
C LEU A 390 -18.35 22.90 -2.14
N LYS A 391 -18.63 24.02 -2.83
CA LYS A 391 -19.43 23.99 -4.07
C LYS A 391 -18.80 23.08 -5.13
N VAL A 392 -17.48 23.20 -5.34
CA VAL A 392 -16.75 22.33 -6.27
C VAL A 392 -16.82 20.86 -5.84
N ALA A 393 -16.68 20.58 -4.54
CA ALA A 393 -16.78 19.23 -4.02
C ALA A 393 -18.20 18.65 -4.20
N PHE A 394 -19.25 19.42 -3.94
CA PHE A 394 -20.63 19.00 -4.18
C PHE A 394 -20.91 18.76 -5.66
N GLU A 395 -20.47 19.64 -6.54
CA GLU A 395 -20.63 19.47 -7.98
C GLU A 395 -19.86 18.24 -8.48
N ALA A 396 -18.64 18.02 -7.98
CA ALA A 396 -17.87 16.82 -8.29
C ALA A 396 -18.59 15.55 -7.83
N LEU A 397 -19.08 15.52 -6.58
CA LEU A 397 -19.83 14.39 -6.03
C LEU A 397 -21.15 14.13 -6.79
N ASN A 398 -21.85 15.16 -7.24
CA ASN A 398 -23.05 14.98 -8.06
C ASN A 398 -22.73 14.38 -9.44
N LEU A 399 -21.53 14.60 -9.96
CA LEU A 399 -21.11 14.10 -11.28
C LEU A 399 -20.48 12.72 -11.22
N THR A 400 -19.73 12.41 -10.16
CA THR A 400 -19.02 11.13 -9.99
C THR A 400 -19.74 10.15 -9.10
N GLU A 401 -20.76 10.62 -8.38
CA GLU A 401 -21.43 9.90 -7.30
C GLU A 401 -20.42 9.42 -6.23
N PHE A 402 -20.86 8.47 -5.40
CA PHE A 402 -20.03 7.81 -4.41
C PHE A 402 -20.49 6.36 -4.24
N PHE A 403 -19.61 5.50 -3.74
CA PHE A 403 -19.97 4.11 -3.49
C PHE A 403 -20.96 4.06 -2.33
N TYR A 404 -22.10 3.39 -2.52
CA TYR A 404 -23.09 3.13 -1.47
C TYR A 404 -23.52 1.66 -1.52
N ARG A 405 -23.57 1.01 -0.36
CA ARG A 405 -24.09 -0.35 -0.23
C ARG A 405 -24.80 -0.52 1.10
N GLN A 406 -25.95 -1.17 1.06
CA GLN A 406 -26.67 -1.62 2.24
C GLN A 406 -26.40 -3.12 2.42
N VAL A 407 -25.94 -3.51 3.61
CA VAL A 407 -25.66 -4.91 3.96
C VAL A 407 -26.67 -5.35 5.01
N SER A 408 -27.48 -6.36 4.69
CA SER A 408 -28.52 -6.85 5.61
C SER A 408 -27.90 -7.59 6.81
N PRO A 409 -28.60 -7.66 7.96
CA PRO A 409 -28.13 -8.49 9.09
C PRO A 409 -27.96 -9.97 8.71
N ALA A 410 -28.78 -10.49 7.79
CA ALA A 410 -28.63 -11.83 7.25
C ALA A 410 -27.31 -11.99 6.47
N GLN A 411 -26.90 -11.00 5.66
CA GLN A 411 -25.59 -10.99 4.98
C GLN A 411 -24.39 -10.75 5.90
N ARG A 412 -24.63 -10.29 7.14
CA ARG A 412 -23.61 -10.28 8.20
C ARG A 412 -23.44 -11.66 8.83
N ALA A 413 -24.53 -12.43 8.96
CA ALA A 413 -24.53 -13.76 9.57
C ALA A 413 -24.17 -14.86 8.54
N GLU A 414 -24.77 -14.81 7.36
CA GLU A 414 -24.27 -15.41 6.13
C GLU A 414 -23.11 -14.55 5.62
N ASN A 415 -21.98 -14.64 6.32
CA ASN A 415 -20.77 -15.06 5.66
C ASN A 415 -20.66 -14.52 4.21
N SER A 416 -20.64 -13.19 4.08
CA SER A 416 -20.21 -12.52 2.86
C SER A 416 -18.69 -12.57 2.86
N PRO A 417 -18.03 -13.21 1.87
CA PRO A 417 -16.58 -13.42 1.90
C PRO A 417 -15.77 -12.12 2.05
N ASN A 418 -16.35 -10.96 1.76
CA ASN A 418 -15.68 -9.66 1.84
C ASN A 418 -15.95 -8.85 3.13
N LEU A 419 -16.75 -9.37 4.06
CA LEU A 419 -17.21 -8.64 5.26
C LEU A 419 -17.20 -9.46 6.55
N SER A 420 -17.02 -10.78 6.46
CA SER A 420 -16.82 -11.64 7.63
C SER A 420 -15.32 -11.90 7.76
N PRO A 421 -14.67 -11.46 8.85
CA PRO A 421 -13.31 -11.91 9.13
C PRO A 421 -13.23 -13.43 9.21
N THR A 422 -14.34 -14.10 9.56
CA THR A 422 -14.45 -15.56 9.73
C THR A 422 -14.48 -16.39 8.45
N LEU A 423 -14.68 -15.79 7.27
CA LEU A 423 -14.68 -16.53 5.99
C LEU A 423 -13.39 -16.40 5.18
N LEU A 424 -12.59 -15.39 5.49
CA LEU A 424 -11.23 -15.25 4.98
C LEU A 424 -10.22 -15.80 6.01
N CYS A 425 -10.70 -16.55 7.01
CA CYS A 425 -9.95 -17.12 8.14
C CYS A 425 -10.19 -18.62 8.31
#